data_AF-A0A402A085-F1
#
_entry.id   AF-A0A402A085-F1
#
_cell.length_a   1.000
_cell.length_b   1.000
_cell.length_c   1.000
_cell.angle_alpha   90.00
_cell.angle_beta   90.00
_cell.angle_gamma   90.00
#
_symmetry.space_group_name_H-M   'P 1'
#
loop_
_entity.id
_entity.type
_entity.pdbx_description
1 polymer ?
#
loop_
_entity_poly.entity_id
_entity_poly.type
_entity_poly.pdbx_seq_one_letter_code
_entity_poly.pdbx_strand_id
1 'polypeptide(L)'
;MHLQNRIYLTLSPRARKALDLCAALDGGPMATYAATLLSQALQEEIEKSPALQERWVKLEREALQQGTWDFPSLTGREAPAAAPNDQPVERRFFLVGSHPHHYLHGVTLEQNDLTQKSVFLRSTEEAGAGFSTLMLKVSAYPYLGRRVRLSAQVRSQEIEGWAGLWMRLDGPQVDTLDHDNMQNRPIQGTTEWKRYEVVLDVPAECLDIAFGILLQGQGQVWIQQAALEEVDETIAVTSQKALSS
;
A
#
# COMPACT_ATOMS: atom_id res chain seq x y z
N MET A 1 -18.38 -42.67 8.09
CA MET A 1 -19.18 -41.52 7.62
C MET A 1 -18.82 -40.34 8.51
N HIS A 2 -17.81 -39.54 8.11
CA HIS A 2 -17.29 -38.45 8.94
C HIS A 2 -18.25 -37.25 8.88
N LEU A 3 -18.92 -36.97 10.00
CA LEU A 3 -19.64 -35.72 10.22
C LEU A 3 -18.60 -34.59 10.32
N GLN A 4 -18.48 -33.78 9.27
CA GLN A 4 -17.79 -32.50 9.34
C GLN A 4 -18.50 -31.61 10.38
N ASN A 5 -17.80 -31.26 11.45
CA ASN A 5 -18.23 -30.25 12.40
C ASN A 5 -18.39 -28.91 11.66
N ARG A 6 -19.62 -28.60 11.23
CA ARG A 6 -20.01 -27.25 10.84
C ARG A 6 -20.15 -26.41 12.11
N ILE A 7 -19.13 -25.61 12.39
CA ILE A 7 -19.22 -24.57 13.41
C ILE A 7 -20.07 -23.45 12.82
N TYR A 8 -21.31 -23.32 13.29
CA TYR A 8 -22.13 -22.15 13.02
C TYR A 8 -21.63 -21.01 13.91
N LEU A 9 -20.78 -20.13 13.36
CA LEU A 9 -20.65 -18.79 13.90
C LEU A 9 -21.97 -18.08 13.59
N THR A 10 -22.92 -18.16 14.51
CA THR A 10 -24.09 -17.28 14.49
C THR A 10 -23.61 -15.91 14.90
N LEU A 11 -23.08 -15.16 13.94
CA LEU A 11 -23.00 -13.70 14.05
C LEU A 11 -24.39 -13.23 14.47
N SER A 12 -24.46 -12.40 15.51
CA SER A 12 -25.73 -11.83 15.93
C SER A 12 -26.41 -11.17 14.72
N PRO A 13 -27.75 -11.16 14.62
CA PRO A 13 -28.44 -10.49 13.51
C PRO A 13 -27.99 -9.04 13.30
N ARG A 14 -27.50 -8.38 14.36
CA ARG A 14 -26.88 -7.05 14.31
C ARG A 14 -25.51 -7.06 13.65
N ALA A 15 -24.64 -8.00 13.98
CA ALA A 15 -23.31 -8.13 13.37
C ALA A 15 -23.39 -8.53 11.89
N ARG A 16 -24.31 -9.44 11.52
CA ARG A 16 -24.54 -9.77 10.11
C ARG A 16 -25.08 -8.56 9.32
N LYS A 17 -26.08 -7.85 9.86
CA LYS A 17 -26.57 -6.61 9.25
C LYS A 17 -25.49 -5.54 9.14
N ALA A 18 -24.58 -5.44 10.12
CA ALA A 18 -23.46 -4.51 10.08
C ALA A 18 -22.45 -4.87 8.99
N LEU A 19 -22.11 -6.15 8.82
CA LEU A 19 -21.26 -6.63 7.72
C LEU A 19 -21.92 -6.42 6.36
N ASP A 20 -23.21 -6.73 6.23
CA ASP A 20 -23.99 -6.51 4.99
C ASP A 20 -24.11 -5.00 4.68
N LEU A 21 -24.23 -4.14 5.70
CA LEU A 21 -24.15 -2.69 5.55
C LEU A 21 -22.74 -2.25 5.13
N CYS A 22 -21.67 -2.72 5.79
CA CYS A 22 -20.30 -2.39 5.43
C CYS A 22 -19.96 -2.79 3.98
N ALA A 23 -20.49 -3.92 3.50
CA ALA A 23 -20.35 -4.35 2.10
C ALA A 23 -21.17 -3.50 1.12
N ALA A 24 -22.22 -2.82 1.59
CA ALA A 24 -23.09 -1.94 0.81
C ALA A 24 -22.76 -0.44 0.96
N LEU A 25 -21.81 -0.07 1.81
CA LEU A 25 -21.36 1.31 1.96
C LEU A 25 -20.26 1.57 0.92
N ASP A 26 -20.43 2.62 0.11
CA ASP A 26 -19.64 2.97 -1.08
C ASP A 26 -18.17 3.38 -0.82
N GLY A 27 -17.47 2.73 0.11
CA GLY A 27 -16.12 3.09 0.52
C GLY A 27 -16.02 4.50 1.13
N GLY A 28 -17.14 5.11 1.55
CA GLY A 28 -17.12 6.45 2.15
C GLY A 28 -16.47 6.50 3.54
N PRO A 29 -16.16 7.69 4.07
CA PRO A 29 -15.46 7.86 5.36
C PRO A 29 -16.13 7.13 6.55
N MET A 30 -17.46 7.05 6.56
CA MET A 30 -18.21 6.34 7.61
C MET A 30 -18.11 4.82 7.47
N ALA A 31 -17.97 4.30 6.25
CA ALA A 31 -17.75 2.89 5.98
C ALA A 31 -16.38 2.45 6.47
N THR A 32 -15.36 3.24 6.12
CA THR A 32 -13.98 3.04 6.55
C THR A 32 -13.89 3.09 8.07
N TYR A 33 -14.49 4.09 8.72
CA TYR A 33 -14.54 4.19 10.18
C TYR A 33 -15.21 2.98 10.84
N ALA A 34 -16.36 2.53 10.33
CA ALA A 34 -17.05 1.35 10.84
C ALA A 34 -16.22 0.06 10.67
N ALA A 35 -15.55 -0.11 9.54
CA ALA A 35 -14.64 -1.24 9.29
C ALA A 35 -13.43 -1.21 10.25
N THR A 36 -12.85 -0.03 10.48
CA THR A 36 -11.74 0.14 11.44
C THR A 36 -12.16 -0.22 12.86
N LEU A 37 -13.32 0.27 13.33
CA LEU A 37 -13.83 -0.07 14.66
C LEU A 37 -14.08 -1.58 14.82
N LEU A 38 -14.65 -2.23 13.80
CA LEU A 38 -14.88 -3.67 13.82
C LEU A 38 -13.56 -4.45 13.84
N SER A 39 -12.59 -4.03 13.04
CA SER A 39 -11.26 -4.65 12.99
C SER A 39 -10.54 -4.54 14.33
N GLN A 40 -10.56 -3.36 14.96
CA GLN A 40 -9.95 -3.13 16.27
C GLN A 40 -10.60 -4.00 17.35
N ALA A 41 -11.94 -4.04 17.41
CA ALA A 41 -12.65 -4.85 18.39
C ALA A 41 -12.38 -6.35 18.21
N LEU A 42 -12.25 -6.83 16.98
CA LEU A 42 -11.87 -8.22 16.71
C LEU A 42 -10.42 -8.51 17.13
N GLN A 43 -9.51 -7.59 16.82
CA GLN A 43 -8.09 -7.73 17.17
C GLN A 43 -7.87 -7.78 18.68
N GLU A 44 -8.53 -6.91 19.45
CA GLU A 44 -8.46 -6.92 20.91
C GLU A 44 -8.91 -8.26 21.51
N GLU A 45 -9.93 -8.90 20.94
CA GLU A 45 -10.39 -10.22 21.41
C GLU A 45 -9.46 -11.36 20.97
N ILE A 46 -8.84 -11.25 19.80
CA ILE A 46 -7.84 -12.22 19.31
C ILE A 46 -6.59 -12.16 20.19
N GLU A 47 -6.11 -10.97 20.54
CA GLU A 47 -4.91 -10.76 21.38
C GLU A 47 -5.07 -11.31 22.79
N LYS A 48 -6.31 -11.33 23.33
CA LYS A 48 -6.61 -11.94 24.64
C LYS A 48 -6.51 -13.48 24.64
N SER A 49 -6.41 -14.12 23.46
CA SER A 49 -6.44 -15.58 23.34
C SER A 49 -5.35 -16.11 22.40
N PRO A 50 -4.27 -16.71 22.94
CA PRO A 50 -3.19 -17.29 22.15
C PRO A 50 -3.67 -18.30 21.09
N ALA A 51 -4.73 -19.06 21.38
CA ALA A 51 -5.31 -20.02 20.44
C ALA A 51 -6.06 -19.35 19.28
N LEU A 52 -6.70 -18.19 19.51
CA LEU A 52 -7.32 -17.42 18.45
C LEU A 52 -6.26 -16.72 17.59
N GLN A 53 -5.18 -16.25 18.20
CA GLN A 53 -4.06 -15.64 17.50
C GLN A 53 -3.36 -16.65 16.56
N GLU A 54 -3.07 -17.86 17.04
CA GLU A 54 -2.49 -18.92 16.20
C GLU A 54 -3.42 -19.28 15.03
N ARG A 55 -4.73 -19.37 15.28
CA ARG A 55 -5.73 -19.65 14.25
C ARG A 55 -5.87 -18.51 13.24
N TRP A 56 -5.79 -17.26 13.68
CA TRP A 56 -5.81 -16.08 12.83
C TRP A 56 -4.63 -16.09 11.86
N VAL A 57 -3.41 -16.25 12.38
CA VAL A 57 -2.17 -16.33 11.58
C VAL A 57 -2.24 -17.47 10.54
N LYS A 58 -2.84 -18.61 10.91
CA LYS A 58 -3.04 -19.72 9.98
C LYS A 58 -4.01 -19.35 8.84
N LEU A 59 -5.13 -18.71 9.15
CA LEU A 59 -6.10 -18.26 8.15
C LEU A 59 -5.49 -17.22 7.20
N GLU A 60 -4.68 -16.29 7.73
CA GLU A 60 -3.97 -15.31 6.90
C GLU A 60 -2.99 -15.98 5.96
N ARG A 61 -2.18 -16.93 6.47
CA ARG A 61 -1.23 -17.69 5.65
C ARG A 61 -1.92 -18.49 4.57
N GLU A 62 -3.05 -19.13 4.88
CA GLU A 62 -3.85 -19.89 3.91
C GLU A 62 -4.45 -18.97 2.84
N ALA A 63 -5.00 -17.81 3.22
CA ALA A 63 -5.56 -16.85 2.29
C ALA A 63 -4.49 -16.22 1.36
N LEU A 64 -3.29 -15.93 1.89
CA LEU A 64 -2.14 -15.49 1.10
C LEU A 64 -1.69 -16.55 0.09
N GLN A 65 -1.63 -17.81 0.51
CA GLN A 65 -1.27 -18.93 -0.38
C GLN A 65 -2.30 -19.18 -1.48
N GLN A 66 -3.58 -18.96 -1.19
CA GLN A 66 -4.68 -19.15 -2.14
C GLN A 66 -4.93 -17.91 -3.02
N GLY A 67 -4.24 -16.80 -2.76
CA GLY A 67 -4.46 -15.53 -3.46
C GLY A 67 -5.86 -14.95 -3.23
N THR A 68 -6.55 -15.37 -2.17
CA THR A 68 -7.93 -14.96 -1.81
C THR A 68 -7.94 -13.77 -0.84
N TRP A 69 -6.80 -13.11 -0.66
CA TRP A 69 -6.73 -11.90 0.14
C TRP A 69 -7.34 -10.74 -0.65
N ASP A 70 -8.63 -10.50 -0.42
CA ASP A 70 -9.34 -9.35 -0.97
C ASP A 70 -8.84 -8.07 -0.28
N PHE A 71 -7.87 -7.40 -0.88
CA PHE A 71 -7.68 -5.99 -0.61
C PHE A 71 -8.89 -5.24 -1.19
N PRO A 72 -9.46 -4.24 -0.49
CA PRO A 72 -10.41 -3.33 -1.12
C PRO A 72 -9.70 -2.59 -2.25
N SER A 73 -9.81 -3.10 -3.47
CA SER A 73 -9.39 -2.40 -4.67
C SER A 73 -10.45 -1.35 -4.95
N LEU A 74 -10.22 -0.12 -4.46
CA LEU A 74 -11.00 1.01 -4.92
C LEU A 74 -10.65 1.21 -6.40
N THR A 75 -11.59 0.91 -7.29
CA THR A 75 -11.56 1.50 -8.63
C THR A 75 -11.52 3.01 -8.42
N GLY A 76 -10.39 3.63 -8.76
CA GLY A 76 -10.19 5.06 -8.58
C GLY A 76 -11.37 5.83 -9.16
N ARG A 77 -11.91 6.77 -8.38
CA ARG A 77 -12.88 7.73 -8.91
C ARG A 77 -12.11 8.56 -9.94
N GLU A 78 -12.50 8.49 -11.21
CA GLU A 78 -11.95 9.36 -12.25
C GLU A 78 -12.01 10.81 -11.75
N ALA A 79 -10.90 11.54 -11.91
CA ALA A 79 -10.81 12.93 -11.51
C ALA A 79 -11.98 13.73 -12.13
N PRO A 80 -12.72 14.56 -11.35
CA PRO A 80 -13.68 15.47 -11.95
C PRO A 80 -12.93 16.46 -12.83
N ALA A 81 -13.30 16.53 -14.11
CA ALA A 81 -12.71 17.36 -15.16
C ALA A 81 -11.20 17.16 -15.35
N ALA A 82 -10.85 16.09 -16.08
CA ALA A 82 -9.50 15.80 -16.53
C ALA A 82 -8.88 16.95 -17.33
N ALA A 83 -7.58 17.17 -17.13
CA ALA A 83 -6.75 17.68 -18.20
C ALA A 83 -6.83 16.68 -19.38
N PRO A 84 -6.79 17.14 -20.65
CA PRO A 84 -7.28 16.39 -21.81
C PRO A 84 -6.60 15.02 -22.15
N ASN A 85 -5.66 14.51 -21.34
CA ASN A 85 -4.80 13.38 -21.67
C ASN A 85 -4.73 12.24 -20.62
N ASP A 86 -5.59 12.20 -19.60
CA ASP A 86 -5.54 11.14 -18.57
C ASP A 86 -6.31 9.88 -19.00
N GLN A 87 -5.72 8.69 -18.79
CA GLN A 87 -6.33 7.37 -19.05
C GLN A 87 -6.40 6.49 -17.79
N PRO A 88 -7.36 5.55 -17.71
CA PRO A 88 -7.45 4.61 -16.60
C PRO A 88 -6.27 3.62 -16.58
N VAL A 89 -5.87 3.22 -15.36
CA VAL A 89 -4.68 2.39 -15.13
C VAL A 89 -4.99 0.89 -15.38
N GLU A 90 -4.22 0.22 -16.24
CA GLU A 90 -4.45 -1.20 -16.61
C GLU A 90 -4.03 -2.22 -15.53
N ARG A 91 -3.12 -1.88 -14.60
CA ARG A 91 -2.73 -2.74 -13.47
C ARG A 91 -3.48 -2.31 -12.20
N ARG A 92 -3.92 -3.29 -11.40
CA ARG A 92 -4.59 -3.04 -10.11
C ARG A 92 -3.58 -2.48 -9.10
N PHE A 93 -3.51 -1.15 -8.98
CA PHE A 93 -2.78 -0.47 -7.90
C PHE A 93 -3.65 -0.44 -6.64
N PHE A 94 -3.01 -0.51 -5.48
CA PHE A 94 -3.70 -0.28 -4.21
C PHE A 94 -3.52 1.18 -3.81
N LEU A 95 -4.63 1.86 -3.48
CA LEU A 95 -4.64 3.18 -2.88
C LEU A 95 -4.90 3.03 -1.38
N VAL A 96 -3.89 3.29 -0.56
CA VAL A 96 -3.93 3.10 0.89
C VAL A 96 -3.38 4.34 1.58
N GLY A 97 -3.83 4.69 2.78
CA GLY A 97 -3.31 5.84 3.51
C GLY A 97 -4.20 6.22 4.69
N SER A 98 -3.88 7.32 5.34
CA SER A 98 -4.73 7.87 6.41
C SER A 98 -6.01 8.51 5.86
N HIS A 99 -5.94 9.08 4.66
CA HIS A 99 -7.06 9.78 4.01
C HIS A 99 -7.13 9.48 2.50
N PRO A 100 -7.19 8.20 2.08
CA PRO A 100 -7.02 7.82 0.68
C PRO A 100 -8.07 8.44 -0.26
N HIS A 101 -9.28 8.71 0.24
CA HIS A 101 -10.36 9.35 -0.52
C HIS A 101 -10.09 10.81 -0.90
N HIS A 102 -9.15 11.46 -0.20
CA HIS A 102 -8.76 12.84 -0.51
C HIS A 102 -7.64 12.90 -1.56
N TYR A 103 -7.30 11.76 -2.17
CA TYR A 103 -6.26 11.66 -3.19
C TYR A 103 -6.79 10.97 -4.44
N LEU A 104 -6.38 11.49 -5.58
CA LEU A 104 -6.68 10.97 -6.92
C LEU A 104 -5.43 10.29 -7.49
N HIS A 105 -5.65 9.28 -8.31
CA HIS A 105 -4.58 8.63 -9.05
C HIS A 105 -5.02 8.31 -10.48
N GLY A 106 -4.06 8.13 -11.37
CA GLY A 106 -4.32 7.81 -12.76
C GLY A 106 -3.04 7.63 -13.56
N VAL A 107 -3.20 7.40 -14.87
CA VAL A 107 -2.10 7.42 -15.84
C VAL A 107 -2.18 8.72 -16.63
N THR A 108 -1.06 9.43 -16.73
CA THR A 108 -0.91 10.57 -17.64
C THR A 108 0.03 10.18 -18.79
N LEU A 109 -0.30 10.62 -20.00
CA LEU A 109 0.61 10.59 -21.14
C LEU A 109 1.53 11.81 -21.10
N GLU A 110 2.84 11.60 -21.15
CA GLU A 110 3.80 12.70 -21.09
C GLU A 110 3.73 13.56 -22.37
N GLN A 111 3.70 14.88 -22.20
CA GLN A 111 3.50 15.82 -23.32
C GLN A 111 4.63 15.74 -24.37
N ASN A 112 5.85 15.42 -23.93
CA ASN A 112 7.02 15.34 -24.81
C ASN A 112 7.16 13.99 -25.52
N ASP A 113 6.52 12.93 -25.01
CA ASP A 113 6.49 11.61 -25.62
C ASP A 113 5.19 10.89 -25.21
N LEU A 114 4.22 10.87 -26.11
CA LEU A 114 2.90 10.25 -25.87
C LEU A 114 2.97 8.72 -25.77
N THR A 115 4.12 8.10 -26.01
CA THR A 115 4.35 6.67 -25.73
C THR A 115 4.77 6.42 -24.29
N GLN A 116 5.25 7.46 -23.60
CA GLN A 116 5.68 7.41 -22.22
C GLN A 116 4.49 7.68 -21.28
N LYS A 117 4.18 6.67 -20.47
CA LYS A 117 3.13 6.72 -19.44
C LYS A 117 3.75 6.99 -18.09
N SER A 118 3.22 7.96 -17.36
CA SER A 118 3.50 8.16 -15.94
C SER A 118 2.25 7.85 -15.12
N VAL A 119 2.46 7.36 -13.90
CA VAL A 119 1.38 7.20 -12.91
C VAL A 119 1.46 8.38 -11.97
N PHE A 120 0.33 9.00 -11.64
CA PHE A 120 0.30 10.11 -10.70
C PHE A 120 -0.49 9.79 -9.43
N LEU A 121 -0.12 10.47 -8.35
CA LEU A 121 -0.88 10.61 -7.11
C LEU A 121 -1.01 12.10 -6.81
N ARG A 122 -2.26 12.58 -6.65
CA ARG A 122 -2.58 14.00 -6.49
C ARG A 122 -3.52 14.20 -5.32
N SER A 123 -3.27 15.21 -4.49
CA SER A 123 -4.22 15.64 -3.46
C SER A 123 -5.45 16.33 -4.06
N THR A 124 -6.60 16.13 -3.44
CA THR A 124 -7.77 17.01 -3.59
C THR A 124 -7.69 18.20 -2.63
N GLU A 125 -8.60 19.16 -2.74
CA GLU A 125 -8.70 20.32 -1.83
C GLU A 125 -8.91 19.93 -0.36
N GLU A 126 -9.33 18.69 -0.09
CA GLU A 126 -9.61 18.18 1.26
C GLU A 126 -8.41 17.43 1.89
N ALA A 127 -7.26 17.34 1.22
CA ALA A 127 -6.16 16.45 1.62
C ALA A 127 -5.54 16.75 3.01
N GLY A 128 -5.72 17.96 3.55
CA GLY A 128 -5.32 18.30 4.92
C GLY A 128 -3.89 17.84 5.26
N ALA A 129 -3.68 17.34 6.47
CA ALA A 129 -2.40 16.78 6.92
C ALA A 129 -2.25 15.27 6.65
N GLY A 130 -3.18 14.67 5.88
CA GLY A 130 -3.21 13.25 5.59
C GLY A 130 -2.14 12.81 4.60
N PHE A 131 -2.11 11.51 4.31
CA PHE A 131 -1.30 10.94 3.25
C PHE A 131 -2.03 9.82 2.53
N SER A 132 -1.61 9.58 1.30
CA SER A 132 -2.00 8.41 0.50
C SER A 132 -0.78 7.82 -0.19
N THR A 133 -0.88 6.55 -0.57
CA THR A 133 0.14 5.85 -1.33
C THR A 133 -0.48 5.03 -2.45
N LEU A 134 0.19 5.02 -3.59
CA LEU A 134 0.02 4.03 -4.63
C LEU A 134 1.06 2.94 -4.42
N MET A 135 0.59 1.71 -4.24
CA MET A 135 1.48 0.60 -3.96
C MET A 135 1.15 -0.66 -4.75
N LEU A 136 2.19 -1.47 -4.90
CA LEU A 136 2.15 -2.84 -5.33
C LEU A 136 2.71 -3.73 -4.23
N LYS A 137 2.35 -5.00 -4.29
CA LYS A 137 2.86 -6.03 -3.40
C LYS A 137 3.24 -7.24 -4.24
N VAL A 138 4.44 -7.79 -4.01
CA VAL A 138 4.95 -8.97 -4.71
C VAL A 138 5.50 -9.96 -3.69
N SER A 139 5.50 -11.25 -4.05
CA SER A 139 6.16 -12.27 -3.22
C SER A 139 7.66 -11.99 -3.13
N ALA A 140 8.21 -12.10 -1.92
CA ALA A 140 9.64 -11.96 -1.67
C ALA A 140 10.46 -13.17 -2.11
N TYR A 141 9.81 -14.30 -2.44
CA TYR A 141 10.48 -15.57 -2.73
C TYR A 141 11.65 -15.49 -3.76
N PRO A 142 11.54 -14.74 -4.87
CA PRO A 142 12.65 -14.60 -5.83
C PRO A 142 13.84 -13.80 -5.29
N TYR A 143 13.65 -13.07 -4.20
CA TYR A 143 14.57 -12.07 -3.67
C TYR A 143 15.16 -12.45 -2.29
N LEU A 144 14.79 -13.60 -1.72
CA LEU A 144 15.25 -14.02 -0.40
C LEU A 144 16.78 -14.08 -0.32
N GLY A 145 17.34 -13.43 0.70
CA GLY A 145 18.78 -13.35 0.93
C GLY A 145 19.52 -12.42 -0.05
N ARG A 146 18.79 -11.59 -0.81
CA ARG A 146 19.37 -10.67 -1.81
C ARG A 146 19.15 -9.21 -1.40
N ARG A 147 20.00 -8.32 -1.91
CA ARG A 147 19.78 -6.88 -1.83
C ARG A 147 18.91 -6.44 -3.00
N VAL A 148 17.83 -5.73 -2.70
CA VAL A 148 16.86 -5.27 -3.68
C VAL A 148 16.80 -3.76 -3.72
N ARG A 149 16.77 -3.20 -4.93
CA ARG A 149 16.57 -1.78 -5.19
C ARG A 149 15.21 -1.57 -5.85
N LEU A 150 14.41 -0.72 -5.22
CA LEU A 150 13.34 0.01 -5.90
C LEU A 150 13.92 1.30 -6.46
N SER A 151 13.73 1.56 -7.75
CA SER A 151 14.12 2.84 -8.37
C SER A 151 13.04 3.36 -9.31
N ALA A 152 12.92 4.68 -9.43
CA ALA A 152 12.03 5.31 -10.39
C ALA A 152 12.48 6.74 -10.71
N GLN A 153 12.00 7.27 -11.84
CA GLN A 153 11.98 8.72 -12.05
C GLN A 153 10.73 9.30 -11.40
N VAL A 154 10.90 10.38 -10.64
CA VAL A 154 9.82 11.07 -9.93
C VAL A 154 9.87 12.56 -10.25
N ARG A 155 8.69 13.12 -10.55
CA ARG A 155 8.45 14.56 -10.71
C ARG A 155 7.45 15.00 -9.65
N SER A 156 7.56 16.23 -9.17
CA SER A 156 6.65 16.77 -8.16
C SER A 156 6.19 18.17 -8.52
N GLN A 157 4.99 18.52 -8.08
CA GLN A 157 4.43 19.85 -8.21
C GLN A 157 3.78 20.26 -6.89
N GLU A 158 4.22 21.41 -6.36
CA GLU A 158 3.60 22.13 -5.25
C GLU A 158 3.34 21.24 -4.03
N ILE A 159 4.30 20.37 -3.69
CA ILE A 159 4.20 19.53 -2.50
C ILE A 159 4.41 20.38 -1.24
N GLU A 160 3.35 20.56 -0.45
CA GLU A 160 3.39 21.30 0.82
C GLU A 160 3.87 20.42 2.00
N GLY A 161 3.61 19.12 1.95
CA GLY A 161 4.11 18.14 2.92
C GLY A 161 5.39 17.50 2.42
N TRP A 162 5.28 16.25 1.96
CA TRP A 162 6.38 15.54 1.31
C TRP A 162 5.88 14.35 0.48
N ALA A 163 6.70 13.91 -0.46
CA ALA A 163 6.53 12.65 -1.17
C ALA A 163 7.80 11.82 -1.11
N GLY A 164 7.67 10.54 -1.41
CA GLY A 164 8.79 9.62 -1.44
C GLY A 164 8.43 8.28 -2.10
N LEU A 165 9.43 7.64 -2.69
CA LEU A 165 9.36 6.20 -2.88
C LEU A 165 9.42 5.53 -1.52
N TRP A 166 8.81 4.36 -1.42
CA TRP A 166 8.93 3.55 -0.22
C TRP A 166 8.97 2.07 -0.55
N MET A 167 9.63 1.30 0.33
CA MET A 167 9.67 -0.14 0.30
C MET A 167 9.57 -0.68 1.73
N ARG A 168 8.84 -1.78 1.90
CA ARG A 168 8.67 -2.49 3.17
C ARG A 168 8.74 -3.99 2.92
N LEU A 169 9.44 -4.67 3.81
CA LEU A 169 9.56 -6.12 3.84
C LEU A 169 8.65 -6.65 4.94
N ASP A 170 7.67 -7.47 4.55
CA ASP A 170 6.69 -8.06 5.45
C ASP A 170 7.08 -9.51 5.75
N GLY A 171 7.19 -9.87 7.03
CA GLY A 171 7.51 -11.21 7.52
C GLY A 171 6.28 -11.98 8.00
N PRO A 172 6.50 -13.14 8.65
CA PRO A 172 5.44 -13.87 9.34
C PRO A 172 4.83 -12.98 10.45
N GLN A 173 3.56 -13.22 10.80
CA GLN A 173 2.88 -12.55 11.94
C GLN A 173 2.64 -11.04 11.79
N VAL A 174 2.61 -10.52 10.55
CA VAL A 174 2.38 -9.09 10.24
C VAL A 174 3.54 -8.19 10.71
N ASP A 175 4.71 -8.78 10.95
CA ASP A 175 5.90 -8.04 11.32
C ASP A 175 6.50 -7.32 10.11
N THR A 176 6.74 -6.02 10.28
CA THR A 176 7.60 -5.26 9.36
C THR A 176 9.05 -5.62 9.66
N LEU A 177 9.67 -6.40 8.78
CA LEU A 177 11.06 -6.85 8.94
C LEU A 177 12.05 -5.71 8.68
N ASP A 178 11.79 -4.90 7.66
CA ASP A 178 12.56 -3.72 7.30
C ASP A 178 11.72 -2.76 6.45
N HIS A 179 12.07 -1.49 6.44
CA HIS A 179 11.42 -0.48 5.60
C HIS A 179 12.30 0.74 5.38
N ASP A 180 11.94 1.48 4.35
CA ASP A 180 12.39 2.85 4.10
C ASP A 180 11.33 3.58 3.30
N ASN A 181 10.92 4.74 3.80
CA ASN A 181 9.88 5.57 3.20
C ASN A 181 10.40 6.90 2.63
N MET A 182 11.71 7.11 2.57
CA MET A 182 12.35 8.38 2.17
C MET A 182 12.03 9.61 3.03
N GLN A 183 11.37 9.49 4.18
CA GLN A 183 11.03 10.66 5.02
C GLN A 183 12.28 11.43 5.51
N ASN A 184 13.42 10.76 5.65
CA ASN A 184 14.71 11.40 5.97
C ASN A 184 15.39 12.11 4.78
N ARG A 185 14.86 11.92 3.56
CA ARG A 185 15.33 12.54 2.31
C ARG A 185 14.12 12.89 1.40
N PRO A 186 13.19 13.70 1.91
CA PRO A 186 11.87 13.87 1.30
C PRO A 186 11.95 14.59 -0.04
N ILE A 187 10.97 14.33 -0.90
CA ILE A 187 10.70 15.15 -2.09
C ILE A 187 9.72 16.25 -1.68
N GLN A 188 10.08 17.51 -1.92
CA GLN A 188 9.32 18.68 -1.48
C GLN A 188 9.22 19.73 -2.59
N GLY A 189 8.15 20.54 -2.53
CA GLY A 189 7.91 21.61 -3.50
C GLY A 189 7.68 21.08 -4.91
N THR A 190 8.27 21.79 -5.89
CA THR A 190 8.19 21.44 -7.31
C THR A 190 9.57 21.01 -7.79
N THR A 191 9.65 19.85 -8.42
CA THR A 191 10.89 19.32 -8.99
C THR A 191 10.65 18.80 -10.38
N GLU A 192 11.63 18.98 -11.26
CA GLU A 192 11.70 18.23 -12.52
C GLU A 192 11.90 16.73 -12.28
N TRP A 193 11.78 15.94 -13.35
CA TRP A 193 12.07 14.50 -13.32
C TRP A 193 13.47 14.23 -12.75
N LYS A 194 13.51 13.51 -11.64
CA LYS A 194 14.74 13.10 -10.97
C LYS A 194 14.65 11.63 -10.56
N ARG A 195 15.76 10.91 -10.66
CA ARG A 195 15.83 9.51 -10.21
C ARG A 195 15.95 9.43 -8.69
N TYR A 196 15.15 8.57 -8.08
CA TYR A 196 15.19 8.22 -6.66
C TYR A 196 15.24 6.71 -6.48
N GLU A 197 15.73 6.26 -5.33
CA GLU A 197 15.85 4.84 -5.00
C GLU A 197 15.72 4.54 -3.50
N VAL A 198 15.31 3.31 -3.23
CA VAL A 198 15.23 2.67 -1.92
C VAL A 198 15.88 1.29 -2.04
N VAL A 199 16.78 0.95 -1.12
CA VAL A 199 17.58 -0.28 -1.16
C VAL A 199 17.48 -0.99 0.19
N LEU A 200 16.98 -2.23 0.21
CA LEU A 200 16.86 -3.06 1.41
C LEU A 200 17.47 -4.45 1.18
N ASP A 201 18.01 -5.03 2.23
CA ASP A 201 18.40 -6.45 2.26
C ASP A 201 17.17 -7.29 2.61
N VAL A 202 16.87 -8.31 1.81
CA VAL A 202 15.66 -9.13 1.98
C VAL A 202 15.97 -10.35 2.86
N PRO A 203 15.45 -10.43 4.10
CA PRO A 203 15.70 -11.57 4.99
C PRO A 203 15.10 -12.87 4.44
N ALA A 204 15.63 -14.01 4.89
CA ALA A 204 15.18 -15.32 4.43
C ALA A 204 13.73 -15.64 4.84
N GLU A 205 13.27 -15.04 5.93
CA GLU A 205 11.92 -15.13 6.47
C GLU A 205 10.93 -14.17 5.82
N CYS A 206 11.37 -13.30 4.90
CA CYS A 206 10.49 -12.36 4.22
C CYS A 206 9.43 -13.08 3.38
N LEU A 207 8.18 -12.67 3.50
CA LEU A 207 7.07 -13.24 2.74
C LEU A 207 6.75 -12.36 1.53
N ASP A 208 6.69 -11.05 1.75
CA ASP A 208 6.28 -10.10 0.73
C ASP A 208 7.10 -8.80 0.75
N ILE A 209 7.22 -8.21 -0.44
CA ILE A 209 7.77 -6.87 -0.64
C ILE A 209 6.63 -5.95 -1.05
N ALA A 210 6.30 -4.99 -0.19
CA ALA A 210 5.35 -3.92 -0.46
C ALA A 210 6.14 -2.67 -0.84
N PHE A 211 5.76 -2.00 -1.93
CA PHE A 211 6.49 -0.82 -2.39
C PHE A 211 5.62 0.10 -3.23
N GLY A 212 6.05 1.36 -3.35
CA GLY A 212 5.29 2.33 -4.12
C GLY A 212 5.78 3.75 -3.97
N ILE A 213 4.86 4.68 -4.20
CA ILE A 213 5.06 6.11 -3.99
C ILE A 213 3.99 6.64 -3.03
N LEU A 214 4.39 7.52 -2.12
CA LEU A 214 3.48 8.17 -1.18
C LEU A 214 3.50 9.67 -1.38
N LEU A 215 2.39 10.31 -1.04
CA LEU A 215 2.22 11.76 -0.97
C LEU A 215 1.53 12.10 0.36
N GLN A 216 2.17 12.94 1.16
CA GLN A 216 1.61 13.56 2.36
C GLN A 216 1.35 15.04 2.11
N GLY A 217 0.16 15.50 2.50
CA GLY A 217 -0.28 16.88 2.31
C GLY A 217 -0.73 17.20 0.89
N GLN A 218 -0.78 18.48 0.57
CA GLN A 218 -1.17 18.98 -0.76
C GLN A 218 -0.03 18.80 -1.78
N GLY A 219 -0.42 18.64 -3.04
CA GLY A 219 0.47 18.60 -4.20
C GLY A 219 0.16 17.46 -5.17
N GLN A 220 1.07 17.26 -6.11
CA GLN A 220 1.02 16.14 -7.04
C GLN A 220 2.40 15.54 -7.23
N VAL A 221 2.44 14.22 -7.35
CA VAL A 221 3.64 13.45 -7.66
C VAL A 221 3.38 12.52 -8.84
N TRP A 222 4.32 12.43 -9.75
CA TRP A 222 4.32 11.48 -10.86
C TRP A 222 5.49 10.52 -10.71
N ILE A 223 5.26 9.26 -11.04
CA ILE A 223 6.27 8.20 -11.09
C ILE A 223 6.27 7.57 -12.48
N GLN A 224 7.47 7.32 -13.01
CA GLN A 224 7.66 6.58 -14.25
C GLN A 224 8.93 5.74 -14.20
N GLN A 225 9.01 4.76 -15.10
CA GLN A 225 10.16 3.84 -15.20
C GLN A 225 10.52 3.20 -13.86
N ALA A 226 9.49 2.79 -13.10
CA ALA A 226 9.68 2.10 -11.84
C ALA A 226 10.23 0.68 -12.07
N ALA A 227 11.29 0.33 -11.36
CA ALA A 227 11.92 -0.98 -11.41
C ALA A 227 12.22 -1.50 -10.00
N LEU A 228 11.97 -2.79 -9.80
CA LEU A 228 12.38 -3.55 -8.62
C LEU A 228 13.39 -4.60 -9.08
N GLU A 229 14.65 -4.44 -8.68
CA GLU A 229 15.76 -5.23 -9.20
C GLU A 229 16.70 -5.68 -8.08
N GLU A 230 17.35 -6.83 -8.27
CA GLU A 230 18.46 -7.25 -7.45
C GLU A 230 19.69 -6.38 -7.75
N VAL A 231 20.41 -5.98 -6.70
CA VAL A 231 21.68 -5.26 -6.80
C VAL A 231 22.73 -5.94 -5.93
N ASP A 232 24.00 -5.68 -6.21
CA ASP A 232 25.10 -6.20 -5.41
C ASP A 232 25.31 -5.42 -4.09
N GLU A 233 26.16 -5.97 -3.23
CA GLU A 233 26.45 -5.40 -1.90
C GLU A 233 27.26 -4.09 -1.94
N THR A 234 27.77 -3.68 -3.10
CA THR A 234 28.48 -2.39 -3.24
C THR A 234 27.52 -1.20 -3.19
N ILE A 235 26.23 -1.44 -3.46
CA ILE A 235 25.16 -0.44 -3.30
C ILE A 235 24.72 -0.41 -1.83
N ALA A 236 24.92 0.71 -1.14
CA ALA A 236 24.56 0.85 0.26
C ALA A 236 23.04 0.72 0.50
N VAL A 237 22.65 0.05 1.59
CA VAL A 237 21.25 0.02 2.03
C VAL A 237 20.79 1.38 2.52
N THR A 238 19.50 1.67 2.32
CA THR A 238 18.85 2.90 2.77
C THR A 238 17.87 2.66 3.92
N SER A 239 17.90 1.46 4.50
CA SER A 239 17.05 1.02 5.62
C SER A 239 16.92 2.08 6.71
N GLN A 240 15.68 2.29 7.16
CA GLN A 240 15.33 3.16 8.28
C GLN A 240 14.99 2.36 9.54
N LYS A 241 15.13 1.04 9.52
CA LYS A 241 15.02 0.23 10.73
C LYS A 241 16.12 0.67 11.71
N ALA A 242 15.73 1.00 12.93
CA ALA A 242 16.72 1.24 13.98
C ALA A 242 17.56 -0.04 14.15
N LEU A 243 18.89 0.08 14.03
CA LEU A 243 19.80 -1.02 14.37
C LEU A 243 19.50 -1.42 15.82
N SER A 244 18.93 -2.61 16.01
CA SER A 244 18.85 -3.21 17.34
C SER A 244 20.28 -3.59 17.74
N SER A 245 20.84 -2.81 18.67
CA SER A 245 22.13 -3.05 19.32
C SER A 245 22.18 -4.38 20.07
#